data_AF-A0A1B9IHS9-F1
#
_entry.id   AF-A0A1B9IHS9-F1
#
_cell.length_a   1.000
_cell.length_b   1.000
_cell.length_c   1.000
_cell.angle_alpha   90.00
_cell.angle_beta   90.00
_cell.angle_gamma   90.00
#
_symmetry.space_group_name_H-M   'P 1'
#
loop_
_entity.id
_entity.type
_entity.pdbx_description
1 polymer ?
#
loop_
_entity_poly.entity_id
_entity_poly.type
_entity_poly.pdbx_seq_one_letter_code
_entity_poly.pdbx_strand_id
1 'polypeptide(L)'
;MPSSSSSTSPKATTSPNALFLPFDPNSPLLVAKGVLTTGTIGAITGASIGVIQSKNPFALSINMTINLSIAGLTFFSIREYLVSPLLLSIELTPSHSRRLSQLHNGEGELSEVQRGKLPSLSEVRWDRVSDSAIAGGLTGGVLSAAFRGRATFIKAGITSSLIASILQLSINQARVIRLKTLAKQQSNSTITSPPSPQNTLEGSFIDQNQSQSQITQSFEQPLKNPIPNTDINVESQKHETNITFPERMMNSLTKFLPVRKLTNEEYIQTLEKKRMEVDKRLREIDEEEKRMYDWAQSQSGTRS
;
A
#
# COMPACT_ATOMS: atom_id res chain seq x y z
N MET A 1 -66.67 -7.51 -4.88
CA MET A 1 -65.86 -6.52 -4.12
C MET A 1 -65.10 -7.28 -3.03
N PRO A 2 -63.79 -7.50 -3.16
CA PRO A 2 -63.00 -8.13 -2.11
C PRO A 2 -62.30 -7.06 -1.26
N SER A 3 -62.62 -7.05 0.03
CA SER A 3 -61.98 -6.25 1.07
C SER A 3 -60.72 -6.95 1.58
N SER A 4 -59.54 -6.51 1.12
CA SER A 4 -58.25 -6.97 1.62
C SER A 4 -57.87 -6.24 2.92
N SER A 5 -58.06 -6.93 4.05
CA SER A 5 -57.61 -6.51 5.37
C SER A 5 -56.09 -6.61 5.48
N SER A 6 -55.38 -5.48 5.38
CA SER A 6 -53.95 -5.38 5.64
C SER A 6 -53.67 -5.47 7.14
N SER A 7 -53.24 -6.63 7.61
CA SER A 7 -52.71 -6.84 8.96
C SER A 7 -51.34 -6.17 9.10
N THR A 8 -51.33 -4.96 9.66
CA THR A 8 -50.10 -4.30 10.10
C THR A 8 -49.58 -4.96 11.37
N SER A 9 -48.64 -5.90 11.24
CA SER A 9 -47.92 -6.46 12.39
C SER A 9 -47.14 -5.36 13.12
N PRO A 10 -47.27 -5.24 14.45
CA PRO A 10 -46.55 -4.24 15.22
C PRO A 10 -45.05 -4.52 15.15
N LYS A 11 -44.31 -3.58 14.58
CA LYS A 11 -42.85 -3.61 14.44
C LYS A 11 -42.25 -3.47 15.84
N ALA A 12 -41.76 -4.58 16.40
CA ALA A 12 -41.15 -4.62 17.73
C ALA A 12 -40.02 -3.58 17.81
N THR A 13 -40.17 -2.62 18.73
CA THR A 13 -39.23 -1.55 18.96
C THR A 13 -38.11 -2.10 19.86
N THR A 14 -37.14 -2.76 19.25
CA THR A 14 -35.96 -3.27 19.96
C THR A 14 -35.22 -2.09 20.59
N SER A 15 -35.12 -2.09 21.92
CA SER A 15 -34.43 -1.05 22.68
C SER A 15 -32.98 -0.93 22.21
N PRO A 16 -32.41 0.29 22.11
CA PRO A 16 -31.04 0.50 21.65
C PRO A 16 -30.06 -0.06 22.68
N ASN A 17 -29.72 -1.34 22.54
CA ASN A 17 -28.76 -2.00 23.40
C ASN A 17 -27.39 -1.34 23.24
N ALA A 18 -26.80 -1.09 24.41
CA ALA A 18 -25.54 -0.41 24.66
C ALA A 18 -24.47 -0.64 23.59
N LEU A 19 -24.12 0.44 22.87
CA LEU A 19 -22.78 0.73 22.35
C LEU A 19 -22.06 -0.44 21.63
N PHE A 20 -22.81 -1.32 20.99
CA PHE A 20 -22.24 -2.39 20.18
C PHE A 20 -21.87 -1.78 18.83
N LEU A 21 -20.62 -1.34 18.73
CA LEU A 21 -20.07 -0.81 17.48
C LEU A 21 -20.10 -1.94 16.44
N PRO A 22 -20.74 -1.75 15.27
CA PRO A 22 -20.81 -2.79 14.26
C PRO A 22 -19.39 -3.12 13.78
N PHE A 23 -18.94 -4.34 14.05
CA PHE A 23 -17.65 -4.85 13.59
C PHE A 23 -17.77 -5.33 12.15
N ASP A 24 -16.89 -4.82 11.28
CA ASP A 24 -16.76 -5.36 9.93
C ASP A 24 -16.06 -6.73 9.99
N PRO A 25 -16.70 -7.83 9.55
CA PRO A 25 -16.10 -9.17 9.60
C PRO A 25 -14.84 -9.29 8.72
N ASN A 26 -14.63 -8.36 7.77
CA ASN A 26 -13.47 -8.35 6.90
C ASN A 26 -12.26 -7.61 7.49
N SER A 27 -12.41 -6.92 8.63
CA SER A 27 -11.33 -6.14 9.25
C SER A 27 -10.05 -6.95 9.50
N PRO A 28 -10.07 -8.19 10.04
CA PRO A 28 -8.85 -8.97 10.24
C PRO A 28 -8.09 -9.23 8.94
N LEU A 29 -8.81 -9.51 7.85
CA LEU A 29 -8.22 -9.75 6.54
C LEU A 29 -7.59 -8.48 5.96
N LEU A 30 -8.23 -7.32 6.14
CA LEU A 30 -7.68 -6.03 5.73
C LEU A 30 -6.42 -5.69 6.49
N VAL A 31 -6.41 -5.91 7.81
CA VAL A 31 -5.23 -5.71 8.66
C VAL A 31 -4.09 -6.62 8.21
N ALA A 32 -4.35 -7.93 8.03
CA ALA A 32 -3.34 -8.87 7.58
C ALA A 32 -2.74 -8.50 6.21
N LYS A 33 -3.57 -8.13 5.23
CA LYS A 33 -3.12 -7.66 3.92
C LYS A 33 -2.30 -6.38 4.02
N GLY A 34 -2.73 -5.45 4.85
CA GLY A 34 -2.01 -4.21 5.12
C GLY A 34 -0.63 -4.47 5.70
N VAL A 35 -0.54 -5.30 6.74
CA VAL A 35 0.72 -5.68 7.40
C VAL A 35 1.67 -6.35 6.42
N LEU A 36 1.19 -7.34 5.66
CA LEU A 36 1.98 -8.03 4.65
C LEU A 36 2.55 -7.03 3.62
N THR A 37 1.70 -6.15 3.10
CA THR A 37 2.10 -5.13 2.13
C THR A 37 3.16 -4.19 2.71
N THR A 38 2.97 -3.70 3.94
CA THR A 38 3.96 -2.85 4.60
C THR A 38 5.26 -3.59 4.88
N GLY A 39 5.21 -4.86 5.26
CA GLY A 39 6.39 -5.70 5.44
C GLY A 39 7.18 -5.85 4.14
N THR A 40 6.50 -6.14 3.02
CA THR A 40 7.16 -6.23 1.70
C THR A 40 7.82 -4.91 1.29
N ILE A 41 7.13 -3.77 1.49
CA ILE A 41 7.71 -2.45 1.22
C ILE A 41 8.95 -2.21 2.11
N GLY A 42 8.89 -2.63 3.38
CA GLY A 42 10.01 -2.56 4.32
C GLY A 42 11.20 -3.39 3.87
N ALA A 43 10.95 -4.61 3.40
CA ALA A 43 11.96 -5.52 2.88
C ALA A 43 12.67 -4.93 1.66
N ILE A 44 11.90 -4.43 0.68
CA ILE A 44 12.44 -3.79 -0.54
C ILE A 44 13.26 -2.57 -0.16
N THR A 45 12.71 -1.69 0.68
CA THR A 45 13.37 -0.46 1.11
C THR A 45 14.68 -0.76 1.86
N GLY A 46 14.65 -1.69 2.81
CA GLY A 46 15.84 -2.08 3.58
C GLY A 46 16.90 -2.75 2.72
N ALA A 47 16.52 -3.60 1.76
CA ALA A 47 17.45 -4.20 0.81
C ALA A 47 18.10 -3.13 -0.08
N SER A 48 17.31 -2.20 -0.64
CA SER A 48 17.82 -1.11 -1.48
C SER A 48 18.80 -0.21 -0.72
N ILE A 49 18.46 0.20 0.51
CA ILE A 49 19.37 1.01 1.34
C ILE A 49 20.63 0.23 1.69
N GLY A 50 20.52 -1.08 1.94
CA GLY A 50 21.66 -1.93 2.27
C GLY A 50 22.68 -1.99 1.14
N VAL A 51 22.20 -2.16 -0.10
CA VAL A 51 23.03 -2.11 -1.31
C VAL A 51 23.71 -0.74 -1.46
N ILE A 52 22.95 0.35 -1.33
CA ILE A 52 23.46 1.72 -1.49
C ILE A 52 24.52 2.06 -0.42
N GLN A 53 24.35 1.57 0.81
CA GLN A 53 25.30 1.83 1.92
C GLN A 53 26.44 0.81 2.01
N SER A 54 26.53 -0.15 1.09
CA SER A 54 27.49 -1.26 1.13
C SER A 54 27.49 -2.02 2.48
N LYS A 55 26.31 -2.16 3.09
CA LYS A 55 26.07 -2.99 4.29
C LYS A 55 25.41 -4.30 3.87
N ASN A 56 25.34 -5.29 4.75
CA ASN A 56 24.62 -6.52 4.46
C ASN A 56 23.12 -6.21 4.17
N PRO A 57 22.66 -6.35 2.91
CA PRO A 57 21.32 -5.92 2.52
C PRO A 57 20.23 -6.80 3.13
N PHE A 58 20.55 -8.06 3.44
CA PHE A 58 19.63 -9.01 4.05
C PHE A 58 19.32 -8.63 5.50
N ALA A 59 20.37 -8.37 6.30
CA ALA A 59 20.18 -7.96 7.70
C ALA A 59 19.39 -6.65 7.82
N LEU A 60 19.69 -5.66 6.97
CA LEU A 60 18.96 -4.39 6.97
C LEU A 60 17.51 -4.55 6.49
N SER A 61 17.28 -5.37 5.46
CA SER A 61 15.95 -5.72 4.96
C SER A 61 15.07 -6.35 6.03
N ILE A 62 15.58 -7.34 6.78
CA ILE A 62 14.84 -8.00 7.87
C ILE A 62 14.48 -7.01 8.99
N ASN A 63 15.46 -6.24 9.47
CA ASN A 63 15.23 -5.27 10.54
C ASN A 63 14.18 -4.22 10.14
N MET A 64 14.23 -3.73 8.90
CA MET A 64 13.25 -2.78 8.39
C MET A 64 11.87 -3.44 8.20
N THR A 65 11.83 -4.68 7.73
CA THR A 65 10.58 -5.46 7.59
C THR A 65 9.87 -5.62 8.92
N ILE A 66 10.58 -6.03 9.98
CA ILE A 66 10.00 -6.22 11.31
C ILE A 66 9.47 -4.89 11.84
N ASN A 67 10.30 -3.84 11.81
CA ASN A 67 9.90 -2.51 12.31
C ASN A 67 8.68 -1.97 11.56
N LEU A 68 8.66 -2.09 10.23
CA LEU A 68 7.56 -1.59 9.42
C LEU A 68 6.30 -2.48 9.52
N SER A 69 6.45 -3.78 9.78
CA SER A 69 5.32 -4.69 10.04
C SER A 69 4.67 -4.38 11.38
N ILE A 70 5.45 -4.09 12.43
CA ILE A 70 4.91 -3.68 13.74
C ILE A 70 4.17 -2.34 13.62
N ALA A 71 4.78 -1.36 12.92
CA ALA A 71 4.15 -0.07 12.66
C ALA A 71 2.87 -0.23 11.83
N GLY A 72 2.90 -1.05 10.77
CA GLY A 72 1.76 -1.37 9.92
C GLY A 72 0.64 -2.06 10.71
N LEU A 73 0.98 -3.05 11.54
CA LEU A 73 0.01 -3.76 12.38
C LEU A 73 -0.69 -2.80 13.33
N THR A 74 0.08 -1.93 13.99
CA THR A 74 -0.46 -0.92 14.91
C THR A 74 -1.37 0.05 14.16
N PHE A 75 -0.93 0.53 12.99
CA PHE A 75 -1.70 1.44 12.13
C PHE A 75 -3.02 0.84 11.66
N PHE A 76 -2.98 -0.32 11.02
CA PHE A 76 -4.19 -0.95 10.49
C PHE A 76 -5.12 -1.41 11.60
N SER A 77 -4.60 -1.87 12.74
CA SER A 77 -5.43 -2.24 13.89
C SER A 77 -6.16 -1.03 14.47
N ILE A 78 -5.45 0.07 14.72
CA ILE A 78 -6.08 1.31 15.22
C ILE A 78 -7.10 1.83 14.20
N ARG A 79 -6.76 1.82 12.90
CA ARG A 79 -7.64 2.29 11.85
C ARG A 79 -8.94 1.49 11.76
N GLU A 80 -8.86 0.15 11.68
CA GLU A 80 -10.04 -0.68 11.42
C GLU A 80 -10.84 -1.00 12.70
N TYR A 81 -10.19 -1.10 13.87
CA TYR A 81 -10.87 -1.47 15.13
C TYR A 81 -11.23 -0.30 16.04
N LEU A 82 -10.55 0.85 15.95
CA LEU A 82 -10.87 2.02 16.78
C LEU A 82 -11.45 3.16 15.96
N VAL A 83 -10.74 3.60 14.93
CA VAL A 83 -11.11 4.81 14.19
C VAL A 83 -12.31 4.58 13.30
N SER A 84 -12.34 3.48 12.53
CA SER A 84 -13.44 3.21 11.59
C SER A 84 -14.80 3.06 12.30
N PRO A 85 -14.92 2.27 13.39
CA PRO A 85 -16.20 2.15 14.10
C PRO A 85 -16.60 3.46 14.78
N LEU A 86 -15.64 4.21 15.33
CA LEU A 86 -15.89 5.51 15.95
C LEU A 86 -16.42 6.53 14.93
N LEU A 87 -15.80 6.64 13.76
CA LEU A 87 -16.27 7.55 12.70
C LEU A 87 -17.61 7.13 12.10
N LEU A 88 -17.87 5.82 12.02
CA LEU A 88 -19.19 5.30 11.64
C LEU A 88 -20.26 5.72 12.65
N SER A 89 -19.95 5.68 13.95
CA SER A 89 -20.91 6.05 15.00
C SER A 89 -21.29 7.54 15.01
N ILE A 90 -20.44 8.41 14.46
CA ILE A 90 -20.69 9.86 14.41
C ILE A 90 -21.33 10.27 13.07
N GLU A 91 -21.47 9.34 12.11
CA GLU A 91 -21.97 9.61 10.75
C GLU A 91 -21.31 10.82 10.06
N LEU A 92 -20.04 11.07 10.39
CA LEU A 92 -19.38 12.35 10.08
C LEU A 92 -19.20 12.59 8.57
N THR A 93 -19.25 11.53 7.75
CA THR A 93 -18.97 11.60 6.30
C THR A 93 -20.02 10.82 5.50
N PRO A 94 -20.45 11.32 4.32
CA PRO A 94 -21.43 10.62 3.46
C PRO A 94 -21.01 9.19 3.06
N SER A 95 -19.70 8.96 2.93
CA SER A 95 -19.13 7.64 2.64
C SER A 95 -19.40 6.62 3.74
N HIS A 96 -19.45 7.07 4.99
CA HIS A 96 -19.71 6.23 6.16
C HIS A 96 -21.17 5.83 6.21
N SER A 97 -22.10 6.74 5.94
CA SER A 97 -23.54 6.42 5.83
C SER A 97 -23.77 5.38 4.73
N ARG A 98 -23.05 5.46 3.60
CA ARG A 98 -23.13 4.44 2.55
C ARG A 98 -22.60 3.08 3.03
N ARG A 99 -21.44 3.04 3.69
CA ARG A 99 -20.88 1.79 4.25
C ARG A 99 -21.80 1.18 5.31
N LEU A 100 -22.39 2.00 6.17
CA LEU A 100 -23.37 1.56 7.16
C LEU A 100 -24.60 0.95 6.49
N SER A 101 -25.12 1.59 5.43
CA SER A 101 -26.22 1.03 4.64
C SER A 101 -25.83 -0.28 3.96
N GLN A 102 -24.57 -0.43 3.51
CA GLN A 102 -24.08 -1.69 2.94
C GLN A 102 -23.96 -2.79 3.98
N LEU A 103 -23.53 -2.48 5.20
CA LEU A 103 -23.48 -3.45 6.29
C LEU A 103 -24.89 -3.87 6.72
N HIS A 104 -25.81 -2.91 6.83
CA HIS A 104 -27.20 -3.18 7.21
C HIS A 104 -27.98 -3.95 6.15
N ASN A 105 -27.66 -3.74 4.86
CA ASN A 105 -28.29 -4.45 3.75
C ASN A 105 -27.53 -5.73 3.33
N GLY A 106 -26.33 -5.95 3.88
CA GLY A 106 -25.33 -6.90 3.38
C GLY A 106 -25.50 -8.36 3.80
N GLU A 107 -26.50 -8.68 4.62
CA GLU A 107 -26.80 -10.09 4.96
C GLU A 107 -27.85 -10.74 4.04
N GLY A 108 -28.54 -10.00 3.17
CA GLY A 108 -29.71 -10.53 2.44
C GLY A 108 -29.58 -10.64 0.93
N GLU A 109 -29.26 -9.54 0.24
CA GLU A 109 -29.30 -9.51 -1.22
C GLU A 109 -28.34 -8.45 -1.73
N LEU A 110 -27.49 -8.83 -2.68
CA LEU A 110 -26.66 -7.96 -3.48
C LEU A 110 -27.57 -6.99 -4.24
N SER A 111 -28.00 -5.93 -3.55
CA SER A 111 -29.04 -5.03 -4.02
C SER A 111 -28.61 -4.41 -5.35
N GLU A 112 -29.16 -5.00 -6.40
CA GLU A 112 -29.14 -4.58 -7.79
C GLU A 112 -29.63 -3.13 -7.97
N VAL A 113 -30.24 -2.57 -6.92
CA VAL A 113 -30.79 -1.22 -6.81
C VAL A 113 -29.72 -0.14 -6.62
N GLN A 114 -28.50 -0.44 -6.16
CA GLN A 114 -27.41 0.57 -6.06
C GLN A 114 -26.54 0.67 -7.33
N ARG A 115 -26.94 -0.01 -8.41
CA ARG A 115 -26.24 -0.05 -9.71
C ARG A 115 -26.34 1.25 -10.52
N GLY A 116 -27.23 2.17 -10.14
CA GLY A 116 -27.47 3.41 -10.91
C GLY A 116 -26.62 4.62 -10.54
N LYS A 117 -26.08 4.69 -9.31
CA LYS A 117 -25.33 5.88 -8.85
C LYS A 117 -23.86 5.54 -8.65
N LEU A 118 -23.10 5.69 -9.74
CA LEU A 118 -21.64 5.62 -9.71
C LEU A 118 -21.12 6.60 -8.65
N PRO A 119 -20.23 6.18 -7.74
CA PRO A 119 -19.63 7.08 -6.76
C PRO A 119 -19.00 8.25 -7.50
N SER A 120 -19.24 9.47 -6.99
CA SER A 120 -18.65 10.66 -7.60
C SER A 120 -17.13 10.54 -7.54
N LEU A 121 -16.43 10.93 -8.62
CA LEU A 121 -14.96 10.92 -8.63
C LEU A 121 -14.36 11.75 -7.48
N SER A 122 -15.06 12.80 -7.03
CA SER A 122 -14.64 13.57 -5.86
C SER A 122 -14.73 12.76 -4.57
N GLU A 123 -15.77 11.95 -4.41
CA GLU A 123 -16.00 11.08 -3.25
C GLU A 123 -14.89 10.02 -3.15
N VAL A 124 -14.54 9.41 -4.28
CA VAL A 124 -13.44 8.42 -4.34
C VAL A 124 -12.08 9.02 -3.94
N ARG A 125 -11.85 10.32 -4.18
CA ARG A 125 -10.59 10.98 -3.81
C ARG A 125 -10.43 11.15 -2.30
N TRP A 126 -11.51 11.46 -1.60
CA TRP A 126 -11.50 11.72 -0.16
C TRP A 126 -11.80 10.47 0.67
N ASP A 127 -12.06 9.33 0.01
CA ASP A 127 -12.37 8.06 0.64
C ASP A 127 -11.30 7.64 1.66
N ARG A 128 -11.74 7.49 2.92
CA ARG A 128 -10.95 7.12 4.10
C ARG A 128 -9.69 7.96 4.41
N VAL A 129 -9.57 9.17 3.86
CA VAL A 129 -8.40 10.05 4.12
C VAL A 129 -8.37 10.48 5.58
N SER A 130 -9.53 10.87 6.13
CA SER A 130 -9.71 11.20 7.55
C SER A 130 -9.32 10.05 8.47
N ASP A 131 -9.77 8.84 8.16
CA ASP A 131 -9.58 7.66 8.99
C ASP A 131 -8.08 7.32 9.05
N SER A 132 -7.41 7.39 7.90
CA SER A 132 -5.96 7.23 7.80
C SER A 132 -5.20 8.33 8.53
N ALA A 133 -5.65 9.58 8.46
CA ALA A 133 -5.01 10.70 9.16
C ALA A 133 -5.07 10.51 10.69
N ILE A 134 -6.25 10.22 11.23
CA ILE A 134 -6.47 10.02 12.66
C ILE A 134 -5.73 8.76 13.14
N ALA A 135 -5.84 7.64 12.41
CA ALA A 135 -5.14 6.42 12.76
C ALA A 135 -3.62 6.61 12.71
N GLY A 136 -3.10 7.29 11.67
CA GLY A 136 -1.69 7.64 11.55
C GLY A 136 -1.22 8.50 12.71
N GLY A 137 -2.00 9.52 13.08
CA GLY A 137 -1.69 10.37 14.22
C GLY A 137 -1.62 9.62 15.54
N LEU A 138 -2.60 8.75 15.80
CA LEU A 138 -2.62 7.91 16.99
C LEU A 138 -1.45 6.91 17.00
N THR A 139 -1.21 6.20 15.89
CA THR A 139 -0.10 5.26 15.77
C THR A 139 1.25 5.94 15.95
N GLY A 140 1.53 7.02 15.22
CA GLY A 140 2.78 7.76 15.32
C GLY A 140 3.00 8.34 16.71
N GLY A 141 1.94 8.86 17.33
CA GLY A 141 1.97 9.36 18.70
C GLY A 141 2.29 8.27 19.71
N VAL A 142 1.55 7.16 19.69
CA VAL A 142 1.73 6.03 20.62
C VAL A 142 3.11 5.40 20.46
N LEU A 143 3.52 5.11 19.21
CA LEU A 143 4.79 4.47 18.92
C LEU A 143 5.97 5.36 19.34
N SER A 144 5.89 6.67 19.06
CA SER A 144 6.94 7.61 19.50
C SER A 144 6.94 7.79 21.02
N ALA A 145 5.77 7.83 21.68
CA ALA A 145 5.70 7.91 23.12
C ALA A 145 6.30 6.67 23.81
N ALA A 146 6.10 5.48 23.23
CA ALA A 146 6.64 4.23 23.74
C ALA A 146 8.18 4.18 23.64
N PHE A 147 8.76 4.61 22.52
CA PHE A 147 10.21 4.49 22.28
C PHE A 147 11.03 5.73 22.66
N ARG A 148 10.45 6.93 22.61
CA ARG A 148 11.15 8.21 22.82
C ARG A 148 10.57 9.05 23.95
N GLY A 149 9.53 8.56 24.63
CA GLY A 149 8.88 9.23 25.75
C GLY A 149 7.73 10.16 25.34
N ARG A 150 6.88 10.47 26.34
CA ARG A 150 5.57 11.15 26.19
C ARG A 150 5.65 12.51 25.51
N ALA A 151 6.75 13.25 25.69
CA ALA A 151 6.94 14.57 25.09
C ALA A 151 6.93 14.55 23.55
N THR A 152 7.20 13.40 22.93
CA THR A 152 7.24 13.26 21.47
C THR A 152 5.90 12.89 20.84
N PHE A 153 4.87 12.58 21.65
CA PHE A 153 3.57 12.08 21.17
C PHE A 153 2.94 13.02 20.13
N ILE A 154 2.80 14.30 20.47
CA ILE A 154 2.08 15.27 19.62
C ILE A 154 2.85 15.53 18.31
N LYS A 155 4.17 15.77 18.40
CA LYS A 155 5.00 16.01 17.21
C LYS A 155 4.98 14.82 16.25
N ALA A 156 5.15 13.59 16.77
CA ALA A 156 5.12 12.39 15.95
C ALA A 156 3.73 12.06 15.42
N GLY A 157 2.68 12.36 16.19
CA GLY A 157 1.30 12.20 15.74
C GLY A 157 0.97 13.11 14.57
N ILE A 158 1.30 14.39 14.64
CA ILE A 158 1.04 15.33 13.53
C ILE A 158 1.80 14.90 12.27
N THR A 159 3.09 14.59 12.37
CA THR A 159 3.87 14.17 11.20
C THR A 159 3.35 12.86 10.61
N SER A 160 3.01 11.88 11.44
CA SER A 160 2.48 10.61 10.98
C SER A 160 1.08 10.75 10.37
N SER A 161 0.21 11.62 10.90
CA SER A 161 -1.10 11.92 10.33
C SER A 161 -1.00 12.53 8.93
N LEU A 162 -0.03 13.41 8.72
CA LEU A 162 0.23 14.04 7.42
C LEU A 162 0.73 12.99 6.40
N ILE A 163 1.69 12.16 6.80
CA ILE A 163 2.23 11.09 5.95
C ILE A 163 1.10 10.12 5.56
N ALA A 164 0.28 9.69 6.52
CA ALA A 164 -0.83 8.78 6.28
C ALA A 164 -1.89 9.40 5.34
N SER A 165 -2.18 10.69 5.48
CA SER A 165 -3.08 11.43 4.60
C SER A 165 -2.56 11.48 3.16
N ILE A 166 -1.28 11.81 2.98
CA ILE A 166 -0.63 11.87 1.67
C ILE A 166 -0.66 10.50 1.02
N LEU A 167 -0.28 9.44 1.75
CA LEU A 167 -0.25 8.08 1.21
C LEU A 167 -1.65 7.59 0.80
N GLN A 168 -2.67 7.87 1.62
CA GLN A 168 -4.06 7.53 1.29
C GLN A 168 -4.54 8.29 0.05
N LEU A 169 -4.22 9.58 -0.07
CA LEU A 169 -4.53 10.37 -1.26
C LEU A 169 -3.83 9.80 -2.50
N SER A 170 -2.56 9.41 -2.41
CA SER A 170 -1.84 8.79 -3.53
C SER A 170 -2.52 7.50 -4.01
N ILE A 171 -2.93 6.63 -3.10
CA ILE A 171 -3.65 5.39 -3.43
C ILE A 171 -5.01 5.71 -4.08
N ASN A 172 -5.74 6.69 -3.54
CA ASN A 172 -7.03 7.11 -4.08
C ASN A 172 -6.88 7.71 -5.50
N GLN A 173 -5.83 8.50 -5.76
CA GLN A 173 -5.53 9.02 -7.09
C GLN A 173 -5.18 7.90 -8.07
N ALA A 174 -4.36 6.92 -7.66
CA ALA A 174 -4.05 5.76 -8.49
C ALA A 174 -5.33 4.97 -8.86
N ARG A 175 -6.26 4.82 -7.89
CA ARG A 175 -7.58 4.20 -8.14
C ARG A 175 -8.40 4.99 -9.15
N VAL A 176 -8.47 6.32 -9.03
CA VAL A 176 -9.18 7.19 -9.98
C VAL A 176 -8.58 7.10 -11.38
N ILE A 177 -7.25 7.08 -11.51
CA ILE A 177 -6.57 6.92 -12.79
C ILE A 177 -6.95 5.58 -13.42
N ARG A 178 -6.89 4.48 -12.65
CA ARG A 178 -7.29 3.15 -13.13
C ARG A 178 -8.74 3.14 -13.61
N LEU A 179 -9.67 3.71 -12.84
CA LEU A 179 -11.10 3.77 -13.23
C LEU A 179 -11.31 4.57 -14.53
N LYS A 180 -10.60 5.68 -14.70
CA LYS A 180 -10.64 6.46 -15.94
C LYS A 180 -10.11 5.67 -17.14
N THR A 181 -9.02 4.91 -16.95
CA THR A 181 -8.46 4.06 -18.01
C THR A 181 -9.44 2.97 -18.42
N LEU A 182 -10.06 2.30 -17.45
CA LEU A 182 -11.07 1.26 -17.72
C LEU A 182 -12.32 1.83 -18.42
N ALA A 183 -12.80 3.00 -17.97
CA ALA A 183 -13.94 3.66 -18.61
C ALA A 183 -13.65 4.03 -20.07
N LYS A 184 -12.42 4.48 -20.37
CA LYS A 184 -11.98 4.78 -21.74
C LYS A 184 -11.86 3.53 -22.62
N GLN A 185 -11.43 2.40 -22.04
CA GLN A 185 -11.39 1.13 -22.77
C GLN A 185 -12.80 0.66 -23.13
N GLN A 186 -13.75 0.77 -22.20
CA GLN A 186 -15.13 0.38 -22.44
C GLN A 186 -15.83 1.26 -23.50
N SER A 187 -15.58 2.57 -23.53
CA SER A 187 -16.14 3.46 -24.57
C SER A 187 -15.63 3.15 -25.98
N ASN A 188 -14.41 2.63 -26.10
CA ASN A 188 -13.82 2.33 -27.40
C ASN A 188 -14.34 1.01 -28.00
N SER A 189 -14.79 0.06 -27.17
CA SER A 189 -15.30 -1.24 -27.63
C SER A 189 -16.71 -1.18 -28.23
N THR A 190 -17.48 -0.12 -27.98
CA THR A 190 -18.88 -0.04 -28.46
C THR A 190 -19.01 0.38 -29.93
N ILE A 191 -17.95 0.86 -30.58
CA ILE A 191 -18.03 1.47 -31.92
C ILE A 191 -17.84 0.45 -33.07
N THR A 192 -17.52 -0.82 -32.79
CA THR A 192 -17.24 -1.83 -33.83
C THR A 192 -18.15 -3.06 -33.76
N SER A 193 -19.43 -2.86 -33.44
CA SER A 193 -20.46 -3.84 -33.82
C SER A 193 -21.05 -3.41 -35.17
N PRO A 194 -20.78 -4.11 -36.28
CA PRO A 194 -21.45 -3.84 -37.53
C PRO A 194 -22.96 -4.04 -37.34
N PRO A 195 -23.82 -3.21 -37.97
CA PRO A 195 -25.26 -3.38 -37.88
C PRO A 195 -25.63 -4.77 -38.41
N SER A 196 -26.03 -5.68 -37.53
CA SER A 196 -26.63 -6.95 -37.97
C SER A 196 -27.91 -6.62 -38.73
N PRO A 197 -28.08 -7.12 -39.97
CA PRO A 197 -29.29 -6.92 -40.74
C PRO A 197 -30.48 -7.58 -40.02
N GLN A 198 -31.55 -6.80 -39.89
CA GLN A 198 -32.84 -7.22 -39.39
C GLN A 198 -33.38 -8.37 -40.25
N ASN A 199 -33.37 -9.59 -39.72
CA ASN A 199 -34.26 -10.64 -40.21
C ASN A 199 -35.28 -10.95 -39.11
N THR A 200 -36.46 -10.40 -39.34
CA THR A 200 -37.76 -10.77 -38.80
C THR A 200 -38.01 -12.26 -39.01
N LEU A 201 -38.28 -13.03 -37.94
CA LEU A 201 -39.49 -13.85 -37.79
C LEU A 201 -39.48 -14.69 -36.51
N GLU A 202 -40.63 -14.62 -35.85
CA GLU A 202 -41.24 -15.40 -34.77
C GLU A 202 -40.60 -16.73 -34.35
N GLY A 203 -40.54 -16.96 -33.04
CA GLY A 203 -40.67 -18.31 -32.49
C GLY A 203 -39.93 -18.60 -31.18
N SER A 204 -40.65 -18.45 -30.06
CA SER A 204 -40.72 -19.42 -28.96
C SER A 204 -39.49 -19.72 -28.06
N PHE A 205 -39.62 -19.26 -26.81
CA PHE A 205 -39.37 -19.95 -25.52
C PHE A 205 -37.96 -20.51 -25.14
N ILE A 206 -37.52 -20.04 -23.95
CA ILE A 206 -36.71 -20.68 -22.88
C ILE A 206 -35.28 -21.11 -23.24
N ASP A 207 -34.27 -20.37 -22.75
CA ASP A 207 -33.44 -20.89 -21.65
C ASP A 207 -32.59 -19.81 -20.96
N GLN A 208 -32.81 -19.69 -19.65
CA GLN A 208 -31.98 -18.94 -18.69
C GLN A 208 -30.90 -19.90 -18.16
N ASN A 209 -29.74 -19.97 -18.80
CA ASN A 209 -28.48 -20.34 -18.14
C ASN A 209 -27.32 -20.37 -19.14
N GLN A 210 -26.56 -19.28 -19.25
CA GLN A 210 -25.13 -19.32 -19.58
C GLN A 210 -24.54 -17.92 -19.48
N SER A 211 -24.02 -17.59 -18.30
CA SER A 211 -23.14 -16.44 -18.09
C SER A 211 -21.99 -16.86 -17.17
N GLN A 212 -21.27 -17.88 -17.60
CA GLN A 212 -19.98 -18.25 -17.04
C GLN A 212 -19.05 -18.54 -18.22
N SER A 213 -17.81 -18.00 -18.15
CA SER A 213 -16.68 -18.19 -19.08
C SER A 213 -16.50 -17.21 -20.27
N GLN A 214 -16.29 -15.92 -19.98
CA GLN A 214 -15.57 -15.00 -20.90
C GLN A 214 -14.33 -14.33 -20.27
N ILE A 215 -13.73 -14.92 -19.24
CA ILE A 215 -12.51 -14.36 -18.59
C ILE A 215 -11.20 -14.97 -19.14
N THR A 216 -11.24 -16.02 -19.97
CA THR A 216 -10.02 -16.78 -20.29
C THR A 216 -9.41 -16.54 -21.69
N GLN A 217 -10.02 -15.75 -22.57
CA GLN A 217 -9.54 -15.65 -23.97
C GLN A 217 -8.58 -14.49 -24.29
N SER A 218 -8.20 -13.65 -23.33
CA SER A 218 -7.33 -12.49 -23.60
C SER A 218 -5.82 -12.74 -23.44
N PHE A 219 -5.37 -14.00 -23.30
CA PHE A 219 -3.94 -14.32 -23.06
C PHE A 219 -3.22 -15.01 -24.23
N GLU A 220 -3.91 -15.31 -25.34
CA GLU A 220 -3.30 -15.95 -26.53
C GLU A 220 -3.12 -15.00 -27.71
N GLN A 221 -2.63 -13.77 -27.50
CA GLN A 221 -2.08 -13.00 -28.60
C GLN A 221 -0.59 -13.32 -28.79
N PRO A 222 -0.21 -14.01 -29.88
CA PRO A 222 1.18 -14.31 -30.16
C PRO A 222 1.96 -13.00 -30.35
N LEU A 223 3.05 -12.87 -29.58
CA LEU A 223 4.04 -11.79 -29.69
C LEU A 223 4.55 -11.69 -31.12
N LYS A 224 4.05 -10.71 -31.86
CA LYS A 224 4.58 -10.32 -33.17
C LYS A 224 5.83 -9.49 -32.90
N ASN A 225 7.00 -10.12 -32.99
CA ASN A 225 8.30 -9.45 -32.87
C ASN A 225 8.47 -8.44 -34.03
N PRO A 226 8.62 -7.13 -33.77
CA PRO A 226 9.09 -6.21 -34.80
C PRO A 226 10.60 -6.40 -34.96
N ILE A 227 11.00 -6.88 -36.14
CA ILE A 227 12.40 -6.89 -36.58
C ILE A 227 12.78 -5.43 -36.89
N PRO A 228 13.78 -4.84 -36.22
CA PRO A 228 14.26 -3.51 -36.57
C PRO A 228 15.22 -3.60 -37.75
N ASN A 229 14.78 -3.11 -38.92
CA ASN A 229 15.68 -2.80 -40.02
C ASN A 229 16.59 -1.64 -39.59
N THR A 230 17.88 -1.93 -39.56
CA THR A 230 18.95 -0.99 -39.27
C THR A 230 19.41 -0.39 -40.58
N ASP A 231 18.88 0.77 -40.95
CA ASP A 231 19.53 1.64 -41.93
C ASP A 231 20.09 2.86 -41.18
N ILE A 232 21.41 2.87 -41.14
CA ILE A 232 22.26 3.92 -40.59
C ILE A 232 22.13 5.11 -41.53
N ASN A 233 21.56 6.21 -41.05
CA ASN A 233 21.86 7.52 -41.59
C ASN A 233 22.07 8.51 -40.45
N VAL A 234 23.33 8.93 -40.31
CA VAL A 234 23.83 9.86 -39.32
C VAL A 234 23.55 11.26 -39.85
N GLU A 235 22.51 11.91 -39.33
CA GLU A 235 22.43 13.37 -39.42
C GLU A 235 21.81 13.94 -38.13
N SER A 236 22.58 14.83 -37.52
CA SER A 236 22.38 15.44 -36.21
C SER A 236 21.00 16.07 -36.04
N GLN A 237 20.07 15.33 -35.45
CA GLN A 237 18.83 15.88 -34.90
C GLN A 237 18.81 15.75 -33.37
N LYS A 238 18.50 16.89 -32.75
CA LYS A 238 18.41 17.15 -31.32
C LYS A 238 17.44 16.15 -30.68
N HIS A 239 17.99 15.11 -30.06
CA HIS A 239 17.27 13.98 -29.48
C HIS A 239 16.39 14.46 -28.31
N GLU A 240 15.08 14.64 -28.54
CA GLU A 240 14.08 14.57 -27.47
C GLU A 240 14.02 13.10 -27.03
N THR A 241 14.85 12.74 -26.06
CA THR A 241 14.79 11.43 -25.43
C THR A 241 13.48 11.34 -24.65
N ASN A 242 12.69 10.30 -24.94
CA ASN A 242 11.52 9.94 -24.14
C ASN A 242 12.00 9.47 -22.76
N ILE A 243 12.31 10.42 -21.88
CA ILE A 243 12.74 10.15 -20.50
C ILE A 243 11.63 9.37 -19.83
N THR A 244 11.91 8.10 -19.54
CA THR A 244 10.95 7.20 -18.89
C THR A 244 10.63 7.73 -17.49
N PHE A 245 9.40 7.49 -17.02
CA PHE A 245 8.94 7.98 -15.71
C PHE A 245 9.90 7.68 -14.52
N PRO A 246 10.54 6.49 -14.43
CA PRO A 246 11.53 6.22 -13.37
C PRO A 246 12.74 7.16 -13.42
N GLU A 247 13.18 7.53 -14.62
CA GLU A 247 14.33 8.42 -14.86
C GLU A 247 13.99 9.87 -14.48
N ARG A 248 12.74 10.31 -14.71
CA ARG A 248 12.23 11.59 -14.18
C ARG A 248 12.18 11.60 -12.65
N MET A 249 11.80 10.48 -12.03
CA MET A 249 11.77 10.36 -10.58
C MET A 249 13.18 10.42 -9.98
N MET A 250 14.13 9.70 -10.57
CA MET A 250 15.55 9.75 -10.17
C MET A 250 16.15 11.16 -10.33
N ASN A 251 15.86 11.86 -11.42
CA ASN A 251 16.31 13.24 -11.64
C ASN A 251 15.64 14.27 -10.71
N SER A 252 14.47 13.95 -10.15
CA SER A 252 13.82 14.80 -9.14
C SER A 252 14.41 14.55 -7.74
N LEU A 253 14.72 13.28 -7.42
CA LEU A 253 15.35 12.90 -6.16
C LEU A 253 16.77 13.47 -6.02
N THR A 254 17.54 13.56 -7.11
CA THR A 254 18.88 14.18 -7.10
C THR A 254 18.88 15.68 -6.88
N LYS A 255 17.74 16.37 -7.10
CA LYS A 255 17.60 17.80 -6.76
C LYS A 255 17.32 18.04 -5.27
N PHE A 256 16.66 17.09 -4.61
CA PHE A 256 16.27 17.22 -3.20
C PHE A 256 17.26 16.56 -2.24
N LEU A 257 18.01 15.57 -2.69
CA LEU A 257 19.12 14.99 -1.96
C LEU A 257 20.40 15.56 -2.55
N PRO A 258 21.20 16.36 -1.81
CA PRO A 258 22.53 16.78 -2.23
C PRO A 258 23.47 15.57 -2.18
N VAL A 259 23.24 14.60 -3.06
CA VAL A 259 24.12 13.48 -3.32
C VAL A 259 25.26 14.06 -4.15
N ARG A 260 26.28 14.58 -3.46
CA ARG A 260 27.56 14.87 -4.11
C ARG A 260 28.01 13.57 -4.78
N LYS A 261 28.25 13.63 -6.09
CA LYS A 261 28.94 12.54 -6.78
C LYS A 261 30.31 12.44 -6.14
N LEU A 262 30.52 11.38 -5.37
CA LEU A 262 31.81 11.08 -4.75
C LEU A 262 32.80 10.93 -5.90
N THR A 263 33.83 11.78 -5.92
CA THR A 263 34.86 11.66 -6.95
C THR A 263 35.60 10.33 -6.76
N ASN A 264 36.17 9.75 -7.83
CA ASN A 264 36.92 8.49 -7.72
C ASN A 264 38.01 8.57 -6.65
N GLU A 265 38.62 9.75 -6.49
CA GLU A 265 39.61 10.06 -5.47
C GLU A 265 39.03 9.98 -4.04
N GLU A 266 37.91 10.66 -3.78
CA GLU A 266 37.23 10.59 -2.48
C GLU A 266 36.77 9.16 -2.14
N TYR A 267 36.38 8.39 -3.17
CA TYR A 267 36.03 6.98 -3.00
C TYR A 267 37.22 6.14 -2.55
N ILE A 268 38.40 6.33 -3.18
CA ILE A 268 39.64 5.64 -2.80
C ILE A 268 40.05 6.04 -1.37
N GLN A 269 40.02 7.34 -1.03
CA GLN A 269 40.33 7.79 0.33
C GLN A 269 39.37 7.20 1.37
N THR A 270 38.09 7.04 1.03
CA THR A 270 37.10 6.41 1.91
C THR A 270 37.41 4.92 2.10
N LEU A 271 37.85 4.22 1.06
CA LEU A 271 38.26 2.83 1.14
C LEU A 271 39.54 2.64 1.97
N GLU A 272 40.55 3.49 1.77
CA GLU A 272 41.79 3.45 2.56
C GLU A 272 41.52 3.73 4.05
N LYS A 273 40.67 4.72 4.34
CA LYS A 273 40.25 5.01 5.72
C LYS A 273 39.55 3.81 6.36
N LYS A 274 38.64 3.15 5.64
CA LYS A 274 37.97 1.94 6.13
C LYS A 274 38.95 0.78 6.33
N ARG A 275 39.94 0.62 5.45
CA ARG A 275 40.99 -0.38 5.60
C ARG A 275 41.80 -0.14 6.88
N MET A 276 42.25 1.10 7.12
CA MET A 276 42.96 1.45 8.36
C MET A 276 42.11 1.23 9.61
N GLU A 277 40.81 1.50 9.57
CA GLU A 277 39.90 1.26 10.69
C GLU A 277 39.76 -0.25 11.00
N VAL A 278 39.67 -1.09 9.96
CA VAL A 278 39.62 -2.55 10.12
C VAL A 278 40.95 -3.09 10.66
N ASP A 279 42.08 -2.65 10.10
CA ASP A 279 43.41 -3.05 10.56
C ASP A 279 43.65 -2.64 12.03
N LYS A 280 43.12 -1.47 12.43
CA LYS A 280 43.15 -1.01 13.82
C LYS A 280 42.35 -1.95 14.73
N ARG A 281 41.13 -2.33 14.34
CA ARG A 281 40.31 -3.24 15.14
C ARG A 281 40.91 -4.64 15.25
N LEU A 282 41.53 -5.14 14.19
CA LEU A 282 42.25 -6.43 14.24
C LEU A 282 43.38 -6.38 15.27
N ARG A 283 44.16 -5.30 15.30
CA ARG A 283 45.21 -5.12 16.30
C ARG A 283 44.68 -5.04 17.73
N GLU A 284 43.56 -4.35 17.96
CA GLU A 284 42.91 -4.30 19.28
C GLU A 284 42.46 -5.69 19.75
N ILE A 285 41.95 -6.52 18.83
CA ILE A 285 41.55 -7.91 19.13
C ILE A 285 42.77 -8.78 19.47
N ASP A 286 43.87 -8.68 18.71
CA ASP A 286 45.10 -9.43 18.98
C ASP A 286 45.70 -9.07 20.36
N GLU A 287 45.64 -7.79 20.74
CA GLU A 287 46.08 -7.32 22.06
C GLU A 287 45.18 -7.83 23.18
N GLU A 288 43.86 -7.86 22.97
CA GLU A 288 42.89 -8.42 23.93
C GLU A 288 43.06 -9.93 24.08
N GLU A 289 43.26 -10.66 22.99
CA GLU A 289 43.55 -12.10 22.99
C GLU A 289 44.81 -12.41 23.80
N LYS A 290 45.91 -11.68 23.56
CA LYS A 290 47.15 -11.84 24.33
C LYS A 290 46.94 -11.58 25.82
N ARG A 291 46.19 -10.53 26.17
CA ARG A 291 45.86 -10.21 27.57
C ARG A 291 45.05 -11.33 28.24
N MET A 292 44.10 -11.94 27.51
CA MET A 292 43.33 -13.09 28.00
C MET A 292 44.22 -14.32 28.23
N TYR A 293 45.17 -14.61 27.33
CA TYR A 293 46.13 -15.70 27.51
C TYR A 293 47.03 -15.50 28.72
N ASP A 294 47.59 -14.30 28.90
CA ASP A 294 48.45 -13.97 30.06
C ASP A 294 47.67 -14.08 31.38
N TRP A 295 46.41 -13.60 31.39
CA TRP A 295 45.52 -13.73 32.54
C TRP A 295 45.22 -15.19 32.87
N ALA A 296 44.93 -16.03 31.87
CA ALA A 296 44.67 -17.45 32.06
C ALA A 296 45.88 -18.22 32.63
N GLN A 297 47.10 -17.89 32.16
CA GLN A 297 48.34 -18.50 32.70
C GLN A 297 48.60 -18.08 34.16
N SER A 298 48.29 -16.83 34.54
CA SER A 298 48.45 -16.39 35.94
C SER A 298 47.53 -17.14 36.92
N GLN A 299 46.33 -17.53 36.46
CA GLN A 299 45.37 -18.29 37.27
C GLN A 299 45.78 -19.75 37.46
N SER A 300 46.38 -20.37 36.45
CA SER A 300 46.81 -21.78 36.54
C SER A 300 48.02 -21.96 37.47
N GLY A 301 48.95 -21.00 37.51
CA GLY A 301 50.13 -21.07 38.39
C GLY A 301 49.86 -20.84 39.88
N THR A 302 48.71 -20.25 40.25
CA THR A 302 48.40 -19.94 41.66
C THR A 302 47.72 -21.12 42.40
N ARG A 303 47.36 -22.19 41.69
CA ARG A 303 46.65 -23.36 42.27
C ARG A 303 47.52 -24.60 42.53
N SER A 304 48.84 -24.48 42.37
CA SER A 304 49.82 -25.52 42.74
C SER A 304 50.49 -25.20 44.06
#